data_AF-A0A7C4NGL6-F1
#
_entry.id   AF-A0A7C4NGL6-F1
#
_cell.length_a   1.000
_cell.length_b   1.000
_cell.length_c   1.000
_cell.angle_alpha   90.00
_cell.angle_beta   90.00
_cell.angle_gamma   90.00
#
_symmetry.space_group_name_H-M   'P 1'
#
loop_
_entity.id
_entity.type
_entity.pdbx_description
1 polymer ?
#
loop_
_entity_poly.entity_id
_entity_poly.type
_entity_poly.pdbx_seq_one_letter_code
_entity_poly.pdbx_strand_id
1 'polypeptide(L)'
;MKPRTGLAVLLGIVTCAILDLVVLLTAGLSDLILISPFLGGLVAGSFFIEPLKDGGKIGAITAVIDILLVRQSIQTVLLQMGLLEIPPEISEMASLGLPLLLLLYIVSFLIQLGVGFGGGFIGSYIKNRLAPPKQPPPLNVCPYCRAKIPLGAVYCPYCGAKLKESRPGKI
;
A
#
# COMPACT_ATOMS: atom_id res chain seq x y z
N MET A 1 2.56 -13.97 13.91
CA MET A 1 2.08 -13.03 12.87
C MET A 1 3.25 -12.19 12.42
N LYS A 2 3.53 -12.11 11.11
CA LYS A 2 4.68 -11.34 10.58
C LYS A 2 4.45 -9.85 10.92
N PRO A 3 5.29 -9.17 11.72
CA PRO A 3 5.05 -7.82 12.27
C PRO A 3 4.98 -6.68 11.22
N ARG A 4 4.95 -7.03 9.92
CA ARG A 4 5.13 -6.13 8.79
C ARG A 4 3.82 -5.62 8.20
N THR A 5 2.71 -6.34 8.38
CA THR A 5 1.38 -5.90 7.91
C THR A 5 0.82 -4.75 8.76
N GLY A 6 0.99 -4.82 10.08
CA GLY A 6 0.55 -3.75 10.99
C GLY A 6 1.22 -2.42 10.68
N LEU A 7 2.53 -2.43 10.39
CA LEU A 7 3.27 -1.23 10.00
C LEU A 7 2.80 -0.65 8.66
N ALA A 8 2.50 -1.51 7.67
CA ALA A 8 1.98 -1.06 6.37
C ALA A 8 0.61 -0.37 6.50
N VAL A 9 -0.29 -0.94 7.31
CA VAL A 9 -1.59 -0.34 7.60
C VAL A 9 -1.43 0.97 8.36
N LEU A 10 -0.56 1.03 9.39
CA LEU A 10 -0.28 2.25 10.14
C LEU A 10 0.21 3.39 9.23
N LEU A 11 1.16 3.11 8.34
CA LEU A 11 1.67 4.11 7.41
C LEU A 11 0.57 4.59 6.45
N GLY A 12 -0.24 3.67 5.93
CA GLY A 12 -1.42 4.00 5.12
C GLY A 12 -2.39 4.93 5.85
N ILE A 13 -2.73 4.61 7.10
CA ILE A 13 -3.60 5.40 7.97
C ILE A 13 -3.02 6.80 8.18
N VAL A 14 -1.73 6.91 8.49
CA VAL A 14 -1.06 8.20 8.69
C VAL A 14 -1.12 9.03 7.41
N THR A 15 -0.91 8.41 6.25
CA THR A 15 -1.03 9.12 4.97
C THR A 15 -2.45 9.58 4.67
N CYS A 16 -3.48 8.76 4.97
CA CYS A 16 -4.86 9.23 4.88
C CYS A 16 -5.11 10.39 5.83
N ALA A 17 -4.69 10.31 7.09
CA ALA A 17 -4.92 11.35 8.10
C ALA A 17 -4.33 12.70 7.68
N ILE A 18 -3.10 12.70 7.15
CA ILE A 18 -2.45 13.90 6.66
C ILE A 18 -3.22 14.47 5.45
N LEU A 19 -3.62 13.61 4.51
CA LEU A 19 -4.35 14.05 3.32
C LEU A 19 -5.75 14.56 3.65
N ASP A 20 -6.49 13.88 4.52
CA ASP A 20 -7.81 14.31 4.98
C ASP A 20 -7.71 15.66 5.70
N LEU A 21 -6.70 15.86 6.56
CA LEU A 21 -6.47 17.15 7.21
C LEU A 21 -6.22 18.25 6.17
N VAL A 22 -5.34 18.01 5.19
CA VAL A 22 -5.02 18.99 4.14
C VAL A 22 -6.25 19.26 3.25
N VAL A 23 -6.97 18.24 2.83
CA VAL A 23 -8.16 18.37 1.96
C VAL A 23 -9.26 19.11 2.69
N LEU A 24 -9.55 18.77 3.95
CA LEU A 24 -10.58 19.46 4.74
C LEU A 24 -10.22 20.93 4.98
N LEU A 25 -8.95 21.26 5.20
CA LEU A 25 -8.51 22.65 5.39
C LEU A 25 -8.49 23.48 4.10
N THR A 26 -8.27 22.85 2.94
CA THR A 26 -8.08 23.57 1.66
C THR A 26 -9.31 23.56 0.76
N ALA A 27 -10.06 22.46 0.76
CA ALA A 27 -11.16 22.20 -0.15
C ALA A 27 -12.49 21.93 0.58
N GLY A 28 -12.51 22.01 1.92
CA GLY A 28 -13.70 21.76 2.73
C GLY A 28 -14.25 20.34 2.55
N LEU A 29 -15.57 20.21 2.52
CA LEU A 29 -16.32 18.94 2.44
C LEU A 29 -16.53 18.43 0.99
N SER A 30 -15.57 18.61 0.09
CA SER A 30 -15.71 18.34 -1.36
C SER A 30 -15.29 16.94 -1.83
N ASP A 31 -15.57 16.59 -3.09
CA ASP A 31 -15.31 15.27 -3.73
C ASP A 31 -13.82 14.82 -3.74
N LEU A 32 -12.88 15.71 -3.38
CA LEU A 32 -11.47 15.37 -3.18
C LEU A 32 -11.23 14.35 -2.05
N ILE A 33 -12.27 14.07 -1.24
CA ILE A 33 -12.33 13.04 -0.19
C ILE A 33 -11.97 11.61 -0.71
N LEU A 34 -12.02 11.36 -2.02
CA LEU A 34 -11.63 10.08 -2.63
C LEU A 34 -10.11 9.93 -2.83
N ILE A 35 -9.34 11.02 -2.80
CA ILE A 35 -7.89 10.98 -3.04
C ILE A 35 -7.16 10.35 -1.85
N SER A 36 -7.59 10.63 -0.63
CA SER A 36 -7.00 10.10 0.60
C SER A 36 -7.08 8.57 0.71
N PRO A 37 -8.24 7.88 0.54
CA PRO A 37 -8.29 6.43 0.60
C PRO A 37 -7.49 5.79 -0.53
N PHE A 38 -7.42 6.44 -1.71
CA PHE A 38 -6.59 5.96 -2.82
C PHE A 38 -5.10 6.01 -2.45
N LEU A 39 -4.59 7.17 -2.05
CA LEU A 39 -3.17 7.35 -1.73
C LEU A 39 -2.78 6.55 -0.48
N GLY A 40 -3.60 6.53 0.55
CA GLY A 40 -3.33 5.72 1.73
C GLY A 40 -3.36 4.23 1.43
N GLY A 41 -4.29 3.78 0.58
CA GLY A 41 -4.29 2.43 0.04
C GLY A 41 -3.02 2.13 -0.76
N LEU A 42 -2.62 3.03 -1.65
CA LEU A 42 -1.42 2.92 -2.47
C LEU A 42 -0.15 2.84 -1.63
N VAL A 43 -0.02 3.68 -0.61
CA VAL A 43 1.09 3.63 0.34
C VAL A 43 1.06 2.31 1.11
N ALA A 44 -0.07 1.90 1.67
CA ALA A 44 -0.19 0.65 2.41
C ALA A 44 0.14 -0.59 1.54
N GLY A 45 -0.17 -0.53 0.24
CA GLY A 45 0.14 -1.58 -0.73
C GLY A 45 1.58 -1.57 -1.26
N SER A 46 2.25 -0.41 -1.28
CA SER A 46 3.56 -0.21 -1.91
C SER A 46 4.74 -0.14 -0.92
N PHE A 47 4.55 0.29 0.32
CA PHE A 47 5.67 0.79 1.13
C PHE A 47 6.69 -0.28 1.55
N PHE A 48 7.96 -0.04 1.20
CA PHE A 48 9.27 -0.46 1.75
C PHE A 48 9.56 -1.87 2.29
N ILE A 49 8.58 -2.77 2.46
CA ILE A 49 8.82 -4.07 3.12
C ILE A 49 8.25 -5.23 2.29
N GLU A 50 9.06 -5.77 1.38
CA GLU A 50 8.73 -6.94 0.52
C GLU A 50 7.42 -6.80 -0.31
N PRO A 51 7.29 -7.48 -1.46
CA PRO A 51 6.00 -7.52 -2.13
C PRO A 51 4.95 -8.20 -1.25
N LEU A 52 3.98 -7.43 -0.77
CA LEU A 52 2.83 -7.94 -0.05
C LEU A 52 1.90 -8.61 -1.06
N LYS A 53 1.72 -9.92 -0.91
CA LYS A 53 0.85 -10.76 -1.76
C LYS A 53 -0.59 -10.23 -1.82
N ASP A 54 -1.03 -9.52 -0.79
CA ASP A 54 -2.41 -9.05 -0.60
C ASP A 54 -2.52 -7.52 -0.51
N GLY A 55 -1.76 -6.76 -1.30
CA GLY A 55 -1.75 -5.29 -1.26
C GLY A 55 -3.14 -4.64 -1.36
N GLY A 56 -4.04 -5.18 -2.19
CA GLY A 56 -5.42 -4.71 -2.28
C GLY A 56 -6.21 -4.89 -0.97
N LYS A 57 -6.04 -6.02 -0.26
CA LYS A 57 -6.71 -6.23 1.05
C LYS A 57 -6.21 -5.25 2.10
N ILE A 58 -4.90 -5.00 2.10
CA ILE A 58 -4.27 -4.04 3.02
C ILE A 58 -4.78 -2.62 2.72
N GLY A 59 -4.89 -2.26 1.44
CA GLY A 59 -5.50 -0.98 1.03
C GLY A 59 -6.96 -0.86 1.45
N ALA A 60 -7.76 -1.92 1.27
CA ALA A 60 -9.15 -1.94 1.72
C ALA A 60 -9.27 -1.79 3.26
N ILE A 61 -8.45 -2.50 4.03
CA ILE A 61 -8.42 -2.37 5.51
C ILE A 61 -8.05 -0.94 5.90
N THR A 62 -7.07 -0.35 5.22
CA THR A 62 -6.63 1.03 5.46
C THR A 62 -7.79 2.00 5.21
N ALA A 63 -8.52 1.85 4.11
CA ALA A 63 -9.68 2.68 3.81
C ALA A 63 -10.82 2.51 4.83
N VAL A 64 -11.12 1.29 5.29
CA VAL A 64 -12.13 1.08 6.34
C VAL A 64 -11.76 1.83 7.62
N ILE A 65 -10.51 1.69 8.07
CA ILE A 65 -10.03 2.35 9.29
C ILE A 65 -10.06 3.86 9.11
N ASP A 66 -9.66 4.35 7.95
CA ASP A 66 -9.69 5.77 7.61
C ASP A 66 -11.10 6.35 7.71
N ILE A 67 -12.06 5.75 7.02
CA ILE A 67 -13.45 6.23 6.94
C ILE A 67 -14.14 6.18 8.31
N LEU A 68 -13.95 5.10 9.07
CA LEU A 68 -14.68 4.87 10.32
C LEU A 68 -14.05 5.60 11.52
N LEU A 69 -12.73 5.74 11.56
CA LEU A 69 -12.03 6.27 12.73
C LEU A 69 -11.34 7.59 12.44
N VAL A 70 -10.46 7.62 11.43
CA VAL A 70 -9.58 8.76 11.19
C VAL A 70 -10.38 9.97 10.72
N ARG A 71 -11.13 9.83 9.64
CA ARG A 71 -11.90 10.91 9.03
C ARG A 71 -12.92 11.50 9.99
N GLN A 72 -13.66 10.63 10.69
CA GLN A 72 -14.63 11.03 11.70
C GLN A 72 -13.95 11.85 12.82
N SER A 73 -12.78 11.40 13.29
CA SER A 73 -12.04 12.13 14.33
C SER A 73 -11.55 13.49 13.86
N ILE A 74 -10.98 13.59 12.64
CA ILE A 74 -10.46 14.85 12.08
C ILE A 74 -11.60 15.85 11.87
N GLN A 75 -12.72 15.42 11.27
CA GLN A 75 -13.89 16.28 11.05
C GLN A 75 -14.44 16.81 12.38
N THR A 76 -14.58 15.95 13.39
CA THR A 76 -15.07 16.36 14.72
C THR A 76 -14.17 17.41 15.35
N VAL A 77 -12.85 17.21 15.29
CA VAL A 77 -11.87 18.16 15.85
C VAL A 77 -11.90 19.50 15.09
N LEU A 78 -11.94 19.47 13.76
CA LEU A 78 -12.00 20.68 12.94
C LEU A 78 -13.30 21.48 13.15
N LEU A 79 -14.44 20.80 13.33
CA LEU A 79 -15.72 21.44 13.67
C LEU A 79 -15.67 22.10 15.05
N GLN A 80 -15.09 21.44 16.05
CA GLN A 80 -14.92 22.02 17.39
C GLN A 80 -14.02 23.26 17.38
N MET A 81 -13.03 23.30 16.50
CA MET A 81 -12.15 24.46 16.32
C MET A 81 -12.78 25.58 15.48
N GLY A 82 -13.99 25.39 14.95
CA GLY A 82 -14.65 26.37 14.08
C GLY A 82 -13.95 26.61 12.74
N LEU A 83 -13.10 25.66 12.30
CA LEU A 83 -12.32 25.75 11.07
C LEU A 83 -13.04 25.20 9.84
N LEU A 84 -14.15 24.49 10.04
CA LEU A 84 -15.01 23.99 8.96
C LEU A 84 -16.35 24.71 8.99
N GLU A 85 -16.68 25.40 7.90
CA GLU A 85 -18.02 25.93 7.66
C GLU A 85 -18.90 24.81 7.11
N ILE A 86 -20.07 24.61 7.73
CA ILE A 86 -21.04 23.60 7.29
C ILE A 86 -21.75 24.16 6.05
N PRO A 87 -21.58 23.57 4.85
CA PRO A 87 -22.29 24.05 3.67
C PRO A 87 -23.81 23.88 3.88
N PRO A 88 -24.63 24.86 3.43
CA PRO A 88 -26.08 24.86 3.66
C PRO A 88 -26.81 23.69 2.97
N GLU A 89 -26.19 23.04 1.99
CA GLU A 89 -26.70 21.88 1.25
C GLU A 89 -27.04 20.68 2.16
N ILE A 90 -26.40 20.56 3.33
CA ILE A 90 -26.60 19.43 4.26
C ILE A 90 -27.99 19.51 4.93
N SER A 91 -28.57 20.71 5.03
CA SER A 91 -29.88 20.92 5.67
C SER A 91 -31.05 20.39 4.83
N GLU A 92 -30.95 20.42 3.51
CA GLU A 92 -31.98 19.86 2.61
C GLU A 92 -31.90 18.33 2.55
N MET A 93 -30.70 17.75 2.69
CA MET A 93 -30.50 16.29 2.68
C MET A 93 -31.18 15.59 3.88
N ALA A 94 -31.34 16.28 5.00
CA ALA A 94 -32.00 15.77 6.20
C ALA A 94 -33.51 15.54 6.02
N SER A 95 -34.11 16.08 4.94
CA SER A 95 -35.52 15.86 4.61
C SER A 95 -35.78 14.57 3.81
N LEU A 96 -34.72 13.94 3.27
CA LEU A 96 -34.85 12.64 2.60
C LEU A 96 -35.13 11.56 3.64
N GLY A 97 -36.04 10.64 3.32
CA GLY A 97 -36.38 9.54 4.22
C GLY A 97 -35.16 8.70 4.61
N LEU A 98 -35.16 8.20 5.85
CA LEU A 98 -34.13 7.31 6.42
C LEU A 98 -33.58 6.23 5.46
N PRO A 99 -34.41 5.49 4.68
CA PRO A 99 -33.89 4.45 3.79
C PRO A 99 -32.98 5.00 2.68
N LEU A 100 -33.27 6.20 2.17
CA LEU A 100 -32.50 6.80 1.07
C LEU A 100 -31.16 7.35 1.57
N LEU A 101 -31.13 7.93 2.78
CA LEU A 101 -29.88 8.35 3.43
C LEU A 101 -28.95 7.16 3.71
N LEU A 102 -29.51 6.05 4.22
CA LEU A 102 -28.73 4.82 4.42
C LEU A 102 -28.16 4.29 3.10
N LEU A 103 -28.95 4.30 2.03
CA LEU A 103 -28.49 3.87 0.71
C LEU A 103 -27.33 4.74 0.21
N LEU A 104 -27.44 6.06 0.30
CA LEU A 104 -26.38 6.98 -0.11
C LEU A 104 -25.10 6.74 0.70
N TYR A 105 -25.21 6.59 2.01
CA TYR A 105 -24.07 6.30 2.88
C TYR A 105 -23.39 4.97 2.50
N ILE A 106 -24.18 3.92 2.23
CA ILE A 106 -23.66 2.63 1.78
C ILE A 106 -22.95 2.76 0.43
N VAL A 107 -23.53 3.49 -0.53
CA VAL A 107 -22.91 3.71 -1.85
C VAL A 107 -21.58 4.44 -1.69
N SER A 108 -21.53 5.53 -0.92
CA SER A 108 -20.29 6.27 -0.65
C SER A 108 -19.23 5.39 0.02
N PHE A 109 -19.63 4.57 0.98
CA PHE A 109 -18.75 3.61 1.65
C PHE A 109 -18.17 2.58 0.68
N LEU A 110 -19.01 2.00 -0.19
CA LEU A 110 -18.57 1.04 -1.21
C LEU A 110 -17.60 1.65 -2.22
N ILE A 111 -17.83 2.90 -2.62
CA ILE A 111 -16.91 3.63 -3.51
C ILE A 111 -15.55 3.79 -2.82
N GLN A 112 -15.52 4.28 -1.59
CA GLN A 112 -14.27 4.51 -0.86
C GLN A 112 -13.51 3.20 -0.59
N LEU A 113 -14.23 2.12 -0.30
CA LEU A 113 -13.66 0.76 -0.23
C LEU A 113 -13.00 0.35 -1.55
N GLY A 114 -13.70 0.53 -2.68
CA GLY A 114 -13.19 0.21 -4.00
C GLY A 114 -11.94 1.01 -4.34
N VAL A 115 -11.94 2.30 -4.02
CA VAL A 115 -10.82 3.21 -4.24
C VAL A 115 -9.61 2.82 -3.39
N GLY A 116 -9.79 2.52 -2.10
CA GLY A 116 -8.71 2.03 -1.23
C GLY A 116 -8.14 0.69 -1.66
N PHE A 117 -9.00 -0.25 -2.08
CA PHE A 117 -8.57 -1.52 -2.67
C PHE A 117 -7.75 -1.29 -3.94
N GLY A 118 -8.22 -0.43 -4.83
CA GLY A 118 -7.55 -0.07 -6.09
C GLY A 118 -6.17 0.53 -5.85
N GLY A 119 -6.07 1.48 -4.91
CA GLY A 119 -4.80 2.05 -4.47
C GLY A 119 -3.83 0.98 -3.99
N GLY A 120 -4.27 0.12 -3.06
CA GLY A 120 -3.44 -0.98 -2.54
C GLY A 120 -3.02 -2.01 -3.58
N PHE A 121 -3.88 -2.29 -4.54
CA PHE A 121 -3.56 -3.19 -5.65
C PHE A 121 -2.49 -2.58 -6.57
N ILE A 122 -2.66 -1.32 -6.97
CA ILE A 122 -1.69 -0.59 -7.79
C ILE A 122 -0.35 -0.47 -7.07
N GLY A 123 -0.36 -0.15 -5.77
CA GLY A 123 0.84 -0.05 -4.95
C GLY A 123 1.64 -1.36 -4.93
N SER A 124 0.97 -2.50 -4.73
CA SER A 124 1.63 -3.82 -4.77
C SER A 124 2.10 -4.19 -6.18
N TYR A 125 1.32 -3.85 -7.21
CA TYR A 125 1.69 -4.09 -8.61
C TYR A 125 2.98 -3.33 -9.01
N ILE A 126 3.07 -2.03 -8.70
CA ILE A 126 4.24 -1.20 -9.02
C ILE A 126 5.49 -1.75 -8.34
N LYS A 127 5.39 -2.11 -7.04
CA LYS A 127 6.54 -2.66 -6.30
C LYS A 127 7.06 -3.96 -6.90
N ASN A 128 6.17 -4.85 -7.34
CA ASN A 128 6.55 -6.10 -7.99
C ASN A 128 7.30 -5.87 -9.31
N ARG A 129 6.98 -4.79 -10.04
CA ARG A 129 7.67 -4.41 -11.27
C ARG A 129 9.01 -3.72 -11.02
N LEU A 130 9.14 -2.99 -9.92
CA LEU A 130 10.34 -2.26 -9.53
C LEU A 130 11.29 -3.07 -8.64
N ALA A 131 10.98 -4.34 -8.35
CA ALA A 131 11.83 -5.18 -7.52
C ALA A 131 13.23 -5.29 -8.16
N PRO A 132 14.31 -4.93 -7.43
CA PRO A 132 15.65 -4.94 -8.00
C PRO A 132 15.99 -6.37 -8.48
N PRO A 133 16.73 -6.50 -9.59
CA PRO A 133 17.14 -7.80 -10.10
C PRO A 133 17.91 -8.53 -8.99
N LYS A 134 17.50 -9.79 -8.74
CA LYS A 134 18.17 -10.64 -7.77
C LYS A 134 19.66 -10.68 -8.10
N GLN A 135 20.51 -10.30 -7.15
CA GLN A 135 21.96 -10.25 -7.37
C GLN A 135 22.44 -11.59 -7.93
N PRO A 136 23.29 -11.59 -8.98
CA PRO A 136 23.80 -12.83 -9.56
C PRO A 136 24.53 -13.62 -8.46
N PRO A 137 24.40 -14.96 -8.45
CA PRO A 137 25.10 -15.79 -7.48
C PRO A 137 26.60 -15.50 -7.56
N PRO A 138 27.32 -15.52 -6.43
CA PRO A 138 28.74 -15.20 -6.41
C PRO A 138 29.48 -16.15 -7.37
N LEU A 139 30.49 -15.63 -8.08
CA LEU A 139 31.18 -16.36 -9.15
C LEU A 139 32.41 -17.10 -8.60
N ASN A 140 32.65 -18.31 -9.06
CA ASN A 140 33.89 -19.07 -8.91
C ASN A 140 34.63 -19.17 -10.25
N VAL A 141 35.89 -19.59 -10.24
CA VAL A 141 36.68 -19.81 -11.46
C VAL A 141 36.85 -21.31 -11.68
N CYS A 142 36.55 -21.77 -12.89
CA CYS A 142 36.74 -23.18 -13.26
C CYS A 142 38.24 -23.54 -13.26
N PRO A 143 38.68 -24.61 -12.56
CA PRO A 143 40.10 -25.00 -12.53
C PRO A 143 40.61 -25.56 -13.86
N TYR A 144 39.73 -26.00 -14.76
CA TYR A 144 40.10 -26.64 -16.02
C TYR A 144 40.26 -25.66 -17.19
N CYS A 145 39.34 -24.70 -17.34
CA CYS A 145 39.35 -23.74 -18.46
C CYS A 145 39.45 -22.28 -18.01
N ARG A 146 39.51 -22.00 -16.70
CA ARG A 146 39.56 -20.66 -16.10
C ARG A 146 38.36 -19.75 -16.41
N ALA A 147 37.27 -20.29 -16.93
CA ALA A 147 36.03 -19.55 -17.12
C ALA A 147 35.38 -19.20 -15.77
N LYS A 148 34.74 -18.02 -15.69
CA LYS A 148 33.92 -17.61 -14.53
C LYS A 148 32.60 -18.37 -14.55
N ILE A 149 32.25 -19.01 -13.44
CA ILE A 149 31.10 -19.90 -13.29
C ILE A 149 30.33 -19.55 -12.01
N PRO A 150 29.01 -19.78 -11.96
CA PRO A 150 28.26 -19.56 -10.72
C PRO A 150 28.70 -20.52 -9.61
N LEU A 151 28.80 -20.02 -8.36
CA LEU A 151 29.06 -20.85 -7.19
C LEU A 151 27.97 -21.92 -7.03
N GLY A 152 28.37 -23.17 -6.86
CA GLY A 152 27.47 -24.33 -6.80
C GLY A 152 27.21 -25.03 -8.14
N ALA A 153 27.83 -24.60 -9.24
CA ALA A 153 27.77 -25.34 -10.49
C ALA A 153 28.45 -26.72 -10.35
N VAL A 154 27.73 -27.80 -10.69
CA VAL A 154 28.25 -29.18 -10.69
C VAL A 154 29.08 -29.47 -11.94
N TYR A 155 28.83 -28.74 -13.03
CA TYR A 155 29.54 -28.87 -14.31
C TYR A 155 29.87 -27.47 -14.85
N CYS A 156 31.01 -27.35 -15.51
CA CYS A 156 31.38 -26.11 -16.19
C CYS A 156 30.66 -26.00 -17.55
N PRO A 157 29.83 -24.96 -17.79
CA PRO A 157 29.11 -24.81 -19.05
C PRO A 157 30.02 -24.49 -20.26
N TYR A 158 31.26 -24.07 -20.01
CA TYR A 158 32.21 -23.70 -21.07
C TYR A 158 33.10 -24.85 -21.55
N CYS A 159 33.44 -25.79 -20.67
CA CYS A 159 34.35 -26.89 -21.00
C CYS A 159 33.82 -28.30 -20.70
N GLY A 160 32.62 -28.40 -20.10
CA GLY A 160 32.00 -29.69 -19.74
C GLY A 160 32.64 -30.40 -18.54
N ALA A 161 33.72 -29.87 -17.95
CA ALA A 161 34.38 -30.50 -16.83
C ALA A 161 33.48 -30.57 -15.59
N LYS A 162 33.47 -31.73 -14.93
CA LYS A 162 32.75 -31.95 -13.67
C LYS A 162 33.49 -31.25 -12.53
N LEU A 163 32.82 -30.29 -11.90
CA LEU A 163 33.33 -29.54 -10.78
C LEU A 163 33.04 -30.36 -9.52
N LYS A 164 34.08 -30.96 -8.93
CA LYS A 164 33.94 -31.62 -7.63
C LYS A 164 33.50 -30.58 -6.61
N GLU A 165 32.47 -30.94 -5.86
CA GLU A 165 31.84 -30.18 -4.78
C GLU A 165 32.86 -29.34 -4.00
N SER A 166 32.96 -28.04 -4.32
CA SER A 166 33.77 -27.12 -3.54
C SER A 166 33.03 -26.90 -2.22
N ARG A 167 33.41 -27.64 -1.17
CA ARG A 167 33.12 -27.23 0.21
C ARG A 167 33.46 -25.74 0.32
N PRO A 168 32.53 -24.88 0.76
CA PRO A 168 32.89 -23.50 1.04
C PRO A 168 34.00 -23.54 2.09
N GLY A 169 35.16 -23.01 1.74
CA GLY A 169 36.30 -22.92 2.64
C GLY A 169 35.89 -22.13 3.88
N LYS A 170 36.00 -22.77 5.04
CA LYS A 170 36.12 -22.06 6.32
C LYS A 170 37.36 -21.17 6.22
N ILE A 171 37.18 -19.87 6.45
CA ILE A 171 38.24 -19.00 6.96
C ILE A 171 37.77 -18.60 8.35
#